data_AF-A0A644ZPS8-F1
#
_entry.id   AF-A0A644ZPS8-F1
#
_cell.length_a   1.000
_cell.length_b   1.000
_cell.length_c   1.000
_cell.angle_alpha   90.00
_cell.angle_beta   90.00
_cell.angle_gamma   90.00
#
_symmetry.space_group_name_H-M   'P 1'
#
loop_
_entity.id
_entity.type
_entity.pdbx_description
1 polymer ?
#
loop_
_entity_poly.entity_id
_entity_poly.type
_entity_poly.pdbx_seq_one_letter_code
_entity_poly.pdbx_strand_id
1 'polypeptide(L)'
;MEKTLISREELAQRWGVNVRTIIKYEQEGVITRNPNIPVPRYNVSEINKLDGFEISPMSPLERKRLVKEIDELKARAEKAEDALAKMNIIITEAIYINR
;
A
#
# COMPACT_ATOMS: atom_id res chain seq x y z
N MET A 1 31.42 -0.50 -6.77
CA MET A 1 30.49 -0.27 -5.65
C MET A 1 29.23 0.37 -6.20
N GLU A 2 28.07 -0.20 -5.92
CA GLU A 2 26.78 0.37 -6.34
C GLU A 2 26.53 1.68 -5.57
N LYS A 3 26.20 2.77 -6.25
CA LYS A 3 25.93 4.06 -5.60
C LYS A 3 24.58 3.97 -4.86
N THR A 4 24.56 4.31 -3.58
CA THR A 4 23.32 4.34 -2.78
C THR A 4 22.43 5.54 -3.09
N LEU A 5 23.04 6.67 -3.47
CA LEU A 5 22.36 7.92 -3.77
C LEU A 5 22.78 8.45 -5.14
N ILE A 6 21.82 9.01 -5.88
CA ILE A 6 22.06 9.70 -7.16
C ILE A 6 21.63 11.16 -7.08
N SER A 7 22.33 12.01 -7.82
CA SER A 7 21.96 13.41 -8.04
C SER A 7 20.75 13.53 -8.97
N ARG A 8 20.22 14.75 -9.05
CA ARG A 8 19.15 15.11 -9.97
C ARG A 8 19.58 14.99 -11.43
N GLU A 9 20.81 15.36 -11.72
CA GLU A 9 21.41 15.31 -13.05
C GLU A 9 21.58 13.86 -13.52
N GLU A 10 22.09 13.00 -12.63
CA GLU A 10 22.22 11.56 -12.90
C GLU A 10 20.84 10.90 -13.11
N LEU A 11 19.83 11.27 -12.30
CA LEU A 11 18.46 10.75 -12.46
C LEU A 11 17.82 11.23 -13.78
N ALA A 12 18.00 12.50 -14.13
CA ALA A 12 17.51 13.06 -15.39
C ALA A 12 18.12 12.34 -16.59
N GLN A 13 19.44 12.10 -16.57
CA GLN A 13 20.14 11.35 -17.60
C GLN A 13 19.65 9.91 -17.69
N ARG A 14 19.46 9.23 -16.56
CA ARG A 14 18.97 7.85 -16.50
C ARG A 14 17.58 7.70 -17.14
N TRP A 15 16.68 8.64 -16.90
CA TRP A 15 15.33 8.62 -17.45
C TRP A 15 15.19 9.28 -18.82
N GLY A 16 16.28 9.83 -19.38
CA GLY A 16 16.25 10.53 -20.66
C GLY A 16 15.38 11.79 -20.66
N VAL A 17 15.20 12.42 -19.50
CA VAL A 17 14.36 13.63 -19.32
C VAL A 17 15.22 14.83 -18.92
N ASN A 18 14.62 16.03 -18.98
CA ASN A 18 15.28 17.24 -18.49
C ASN A 18 15.31 17.27 -16.95
N VAL A 19 16.34 17.86 -16.36
CA VAL A 19 16.43 18.16 -14.92
C VAL A 19 15.17 18.89 -14.40
N ARG A 20 14.59 19.80 -15.19
CA ARG A 20 13.33 20.48 -14.85
C ARG A 20 12.16 19.50 -14.65
N THR A 21 12.12 18.43 -15.42
CA THR A 21 11.10 17.37 -15.27
C THR A 21 11.27 16.65 -13.94
N ILE A 22 12.51 16.37 -13.53
CA ILE A 22 12.79 15.77 -12.21
C ILE A 22 12.36 16.71 -11.08
N ILE A 23 12.58 18.03 -11.20
CA ILE A 23 12.09 19.02 -10.23
C ILE A 23 10.57 18.98 -10.13
N LYS A 24 9.87 18.88 -11.27
CA LYS A 24 8.41 18.78 -11.29
C LYS A 24 7.92 17.51 -10.59
N TYR A 25 8.55 16.36 -10.86
CA TYR A 25 8.24 15.11 -10.16
C TYR A 25 8.48 15.17 -8.66
N GLU A 26 9.50 15.91 -8.22
CA GLU A 26 9.73 16.19 -6.79
C GLU A 26 8.60 17.05 -6.19
N GLN A 27 8.16 18.09 -6.91
CA GLN A 27 7.06 18.96 -6.49
C GLN A 27 5.70 18.24 -6.46
N GLU A 28 5.48 17.31 -7.37
CA GLU A 28 4.28 16.47 -7.47
C GLU A 28 4.31 15.28 -6.49
N GLY A 29 5.43 15.06 -5.79
CA GLY A 29 5.60 13.97 -4.83
C GLY A 29 5.82 12.59 -5.45
N VAL A 30 6.10 12.52 -6.75
CA VAL A 30 6.40 11.26 -7.48
C VAL A 30 7.74 10.67 -7.02
N ILE A 31 8.71 11.54 -6.74
CA ILE A 31 10.01 11.18 -6.17
C ILE A 31 10.30 12.05 -4.96
N THR A 32 11.01 11.50 -3.97
CA THR A 32 11.35 12.22 -2.74
C THR A 32 12.85 12.41 -2.62
N ARG A 33 13.28 13.65 -2.35
CA ARG A 33 14.68 13.94 -2.00
C ARG A 33 14.98 13.45 -0.59
N ASN A 34 16.21 13.02 -0.33
CA ASN A 34 16.65 12.72 1.03
C ASN A 34 16.67 14.02 1.87
N PRO A 35 15.83 14.12 2.93
CA PRO A 35 15.71 15.35 3.70
C PRO A 35 16.96 15.66 4.54
N ASN A 36 17.83 14.68 4.78
CA ASN A 36 19.04 14.83 5.59
C ASN A 36 20.21 15.44 4.79
N ILE A 37 20.05 15.65 3.49
CA ILE A 37 21.10 16.18 2.61
C ILE A 37 20.61 17.49 1.99
N PRO A 38 21.35 18.60 2.12
CA PRO A 38 20.92 19.91 1.60
C PRO A 38 20.90 19.97 0.07
N VAL A 39 21.65 19.09 -0.60
CA VAL A 39 21.69 18.96 -2.05
C VAL A 39 20.70 17.86 -2.49
N PRO A 40 19.95 18.03 -3.60
CA PRO A 40 19.03 17.01 -4.10
C PRO A 40 19.73 15.67 -4.34
N ARG A 41 19.38 14.68 -3.52
CA ARG A 41 19.86 13.30 -3.61
C ARG A 41 18.68 12.35 -3.47
N TYR A 42 18.64 11.35 -4.33
CA TYR A 42 17.56 10.37 -4.40
C TYR A 42 18.11 8.98 -4.10
N ASN A 43 17.35 8.17 -3.36
CA ASN A 43 17.74 6.80 -3.04
C ASN A 43 17.59 5.91 -4.28
N VAL A 44 18.68 5.27 -4.69
CA VAL A 44 18.69 4.42 -5.88
C VAL A 44 17.73 3.24 -5.76
N SER A 45 17.53 2.69 -4.56
CA SER A 45 16.57 1.60 -4.33
C SER A 45 15.12 2.04 -4.57
N GLU A 46 14.74 3.25 -4.17
CA GLU A 46 13.40 3.79 -4.41
C GLU A 46 13.19 4.08 -5.90
N ILE A 47 14.19 4.67 -6.56
CA ILE A 47 14.16 4.89 -8.01
C ILE A 47 14.06 3.56 -8.77
N ASN A 48 14.80 2.53 -8.35
CA ASN A 48 14.72 1.20 -8.96
C ASN A 48 13.32 0.58 -8.82
N LYS A 49 12.59 0.85 -7.73
CA LYS A 49 11.19 0.41 -7.57
C LYS A 49 10.23 1.13 -8.53
N LEU A 50 10.49 2.41 -8.81
CA LEU A 50 9.72 3.18 -9.79
C LEU A 50 10.01 2.72 -11.22
N ASP A 51 11.28 2.45 -11.53
CA ASP A 51 11.72 1.91 -12.83
C ASP A 51 11.17 0.50 -13.06
N GLY A 52 11.23 -0.33 -12.03
CA GLY A 52 10.63 -1.65 -12.00
C GLY A 52 9.14 -1.58 -11.74
N PHE A 53 8.40 -0.73 -12.49
CA PHE A 53 6.95 -0.66 -12.45
C PHE A 53 6.39 -2.07 -12.60
N GLU A 54 6.14 -2.72 -11.46
CA GLU A 54 5.34 -3.91 -11.40
C GLU A 54 3.95 -3.43 -11.78
N ILE A 55 3.58 -3.67 -13.04
CA ILE A 55 2.18 -3.69 -13.42
C ILE A 55 1.54 -4.64 -12.42
N SER A 56 0.88 -4.08 -11.40
CA SER A 56 0.10 -4.86 -10.46
C SER A 56 -0.75 -5.79 -11.32
N PRO A 57 -0.61 -7.13 -11.20
CA PRO A 57 -1.30 -8.05 -12.09
C PRO A 57 -2.82 -7.85 -11.99
N MET A 58 -3.27 -7.27 -10.87
CA MET A 58 -4.63 -6.77 -10.71
C MET A 58 -4.78 -5.32 -11.15
N SER A 59 -5.77 -5.09 -11.99
CA SER A 59 -6.20 -3.74 -12.37
C SER A 59 -6.76 -2.97 -11.17
N PRO A 60 -6.76 -1.61 -11.19
CA PRO A 60 -7.38 -0.81 -10.13
C PRO A 60 -8.86 -1.14 -9.89
N LEU A 61 -9.58 -1.50 -10.96
CA LEU A 61 -10.98 -1.92 -10.88
C LEU A 61 -11.14 -3.25 -10.15
N GLU A 62 -10.29 -4.21 -10.46
CA GLU A 62 -10.29 -5.52 -9.82
C GLU A 62 -9.93 -5.42 -8.34
N ARG A 63 -8.95 -4.57 -8.00
CA ARG A 63 -8.62 -4.24 -6.61
C ARG A 63 -9.83 -3.65 -5.88
N LYS A 64 -10.53 -2.68 -6.48
CA LYS A 64 -11.73 -2.07 -5.87
C LYS A 64 -12.85 -3.10 -5.67
N ARG A 65 -13.04 -4.00 -6.63
CA ARG A 65 -14.01 -5.10 -6.52
C ARG A 65 -13.68 -6.04 -5.37
N LEU A 66 -12.42 -6.45 -5.25
CA LEU A 66 -11.97 -7.37 -4.21
C LEU A 66 -12.02 -6.74 -2.82
N VAL A 67 -11.68 -5.46 -2.68
CA VAL A 67 -11.85 -4.74 -1.40
C VAL A 67 -13.32 -4.76 -0.96
N LYS A 68 -14.24 -4.47 -1.89
CA LYS A 68 -15.68 -4.53 -1.62
C LYS A 68 -16.12 -5.94 -1.21
N GLU A 69 -15.64 -6.97 -1.91
CA GLU A 69 -15.96 -8.36 -1.59
C GLU A 69 -15.42 -8.77 -0.21
N ILE A 70 -14.22 -8.33 0.15
CA ILE A 70 -13.66 -8.54 1.48
C ILE A 70 -14.53 -7.88 2.55
N ASP A 71 -14.97 -6.63 2.33
CA ASP A 71 -15.82 -5.92 3.29
C ASP A 71 -17.18 -6.62 3.46
N GLU A 72 -17.78 -7.08 2.36
CA GLU A 72 -19.03 -7.85 2.39
C GLU A 72 -18.85 -9.19 3.12
N LEU A 73 -17.74 -9.90 2.91
CA LEU A 73 -17.43 -11.15 3.59
C LEU A 73 -17.19 -10.95 5.08
N LYS A 74 -16.45 -9.90 5.47
CA LYS A 74 -16.23 -9.54 6.88
C LYS A 74 -17.55 -9.25 7.59
N ALA A 75 -18.43 -8.45 6.99
CA ALA A 75 -19.74 -8.14 7.56
C ALA A 75 -20.62 -9.39 7.71
N ARG A 76 -20.49 -10.38 6.83
CA ARG A 76 -21.18 -11.68 6.96
C ARG A 76 -20.59 -12.53 8.07
N ALA A 77 -19.27 -12.58 8.20
CA ALA A 77 -18.58 -13.30 9.26
C ALA A 77 -18.97 -12.75 10.65
N GLU A 78 -18.94 -11.44 10.82
CA GLU A 78 -19.34 -10.76 12.06
C GLU A 78 -20.77 -11.12 12.47
N LYS A 79 -21.73 -11.08 11.53
CA LYS A 79 -23.13 -11.48 11.80
C LYS A 79 -23.26 -12.95 12.20
N ALA A 80 -22.46 -13.84 11.61
CA ALA A 80 -22.47 -15.26 11.94
C ALA A 80 -21.89 -15.49 13.34
N GLU A 81 -20.78 -14.82 13.67
CA GLU A 81 -20.16 -14.85 15.00
C GLU A 81 -21.12 -14.33 16.08
N ASP A 82 -21.83 -13.22 15.82
CA ASP A 82 -22.87 -12.69 16.71
C ASP A 82 -24.01 -13.69 16.95
N ALA A 83 -24.47 -14.37 15.90
CA ALA A 83 -25.52 -15.38 16.02
C ALA A 83 -25.05 -16.58 16.86
N LEU A 84 -23.82 -17.03 16.66
CA LEU A 84 -23.20 -18.09 17.47
C LEU A 84 -23.07 -17.66 18.93
N ALA A 85 -22.65 -16.43 19.20
CA ALA A 85 -22.54 -15.90 20.56
C ALA A 85 -23.90 -15.89 21.28
N LYS A 86 -24.97 -15.43 20.61
CA LYS A 86 -26.33 -15.46 21.15
C LYS A 86 -26.80 -16.88 21.45
N MET A 87 -26.55 -17.82 20.54
CA MET A 87 -26.91 -19.22 20.74
C MET A 87 -26.18 -19.85 21.92
N ASN A 88 -24.88 -19.56 22.09
CA ASN A 88 -24.11 -20.05 23.24
C ASN A 88 -24.67 -19.54 24.58
N ILE A 89 -25.14 -18.30 24.65
CA ILE A 89 -25.80 -17.76 25.85
C ILE A 89 -27.07 -18.56 26.16
N ILE A 90 -27.93 -18.79 25.16
CA ILE A 90 -29.18 -19.54 25.33
C ILE A 90 -28.91 -20.98 25.79
N ILE A 91 -27.93 -21.66 25.19
CA ILE A 91 -27.54 -23.02 25.60
C ILE A 91 -27.06 -23.02 27.05
N THR A 92 -26.24 -22.03 27.42
CA THR A 92 -25.73 -21.89 28.78
C THR A 92 -26.88 -21.73 29.78
N GLU A 93 -27.81 -20.83 29.51
CA GLU A 93 -29.01 -20.64 30.33
C GLU A 93 -29.85 -21.91 30.45
N ALA A 94 -30.09 -22.62 29.33
CA ALA A 94 -30.85 -23.86 29.31
C ALA A 94 -30.19 -24.98 30.14
N ILE A 95 -28.85 -25.05 30.15
CA ILE A 95 -28.10 -26.01 30.97
C ILE A 95 -28.26 -25.69 32.47
N TYR A 96 -28.23 -24.42 32.85
CA TYR A 96 -28.34 -24.00 34.25
C TYR A 96 -29.78 -24.05 34.80
N ILE A 97 -30.80 -23.88 33.96
CA ILE A 97 -32.22 -23.97 34.37
C ILE A 97 -32.66 -25.42 34.59
N ASN A 98 -32.04 -26.40 33.90
CA ASN A 98 -32.39 -27.82 34.00
C ASN A 98 -31.57 -28.60 35.05
N ARG A 99 -30.85 -27.90 35.95
CA ARG A 99 -30.12 -28.48 37.09
C ARG A 99 -30.78 -28.09 38.39
#